data_AF-A0A9Q8XMD4-F1
#
_entry.id   AF-A0A9Q8XMD4-F1
#
_cell.length_a   1.000
_cell.length_b   1.000
_cell.length_c   1.000
_cell.angle_alpha   90.00
_cell.angle_beta   90.00
_cell.angle_gamma   90.00
#
_symmetry.space_group_name_H-M   'P 1'
#
loop_
_entity.id
_entity.type
_entity.pdbx_description
1 polymer ?
#
loop_
_entity_poly.entity_id
_entity_poly.type
_entity_poly.pdbx_seq_one_letter_code
_entity_poly.pdbx_strand_id
1 'polypeptide(L)'
;MSLINKQLHKLKVIPVIAIDDAKDIVPLGKVLVENGLPAAEITFRSEAAVEAIRLLRESQPDMLIGAGTVLNKEQAIAAKEAGATFIVSPGFNPNTVKACQEIGIDIIPGVNNPSTIEAALELGLTTLKFFPAEASGGVQMVKSLLAPYSDVHLMPTGGINPKNIKDYLSIPRVLACGGTWMVEKRLVEEQNWPELAKLTREAVKLVS
;
A
#
# COMPACT_ATOMS: atom_id res chain seq x y z
N MET A 1 2.40 -2.00 -18.32
CA MET A 1 1.97 -1.95 -16.90
C MET A 1 1.32 -3.27 -16.52
N SER A 2 1.76 -3.88 -15.42
CA SER A 2 1.12 -5.06 -14.80
C SER A 2 -0.32 -4.78 -14.39
N LEU A 3 -1.09 -5.81 -14.03
CA LEU A 3 -2.47 -5.66 -13.53
C LEU A 3 -2.51 -4.78 -12.27
N ILE A 4 -1.64 -5.07 -11.30
CA ILE A 4 -1.53 -4.30 -10.06
C ILE A 4 -1.23 -2.82 -10.34
N ASN A 5 -0.31 -2.51 -11.26
CA ASN A 5 0.00 -1.11 -11.60
C ASN A 5 -1.22 -0.36 -12.14
N LYS A 6 -2.05 -1.00 -12.96
CA LYS A 6 -3.30 -0.39 -13.47
C LYS A 6 -4.30 -0.16 -12.33
N GLN A 7 -4.42 -1.09 -11.39
CA GLN A 7 -5.32 -0.95 -10.25
C GLN A 7 -4.86 0.18 -9.32
N LEU A 8 -3.56 0.23 -8.97
CA LEU A 8 -2.97 1.32 -8.18
C LEU A 8 -3.22 2.68 -8.85
N HIS A 9 -2.91 2.79 -10.14
CA HIS A 9 -3.10 4.04 -10.89
C HIS A 9 -4.56 4.51 -10.92
N LYS A 10 -5.52 3.56 -11.03
CA LYS A 10 -6.94 3.87 -11.00
C LYS A 10 -7.40 4.35 -9.61
N LEU A 11 -6.88 3.73 -8.55
CA LEU A 11 -7.28 4.01 -7.17
C LEU A 11 -6.62 5.28 -6.62
N LYS A 12 -5.37 5.57 -7.01
CA LYS A 12 -4.54 6.72 -6.61
C LYS A 12 -4.23 6.85 -5.11
N VAL A 13 -4.99 6.22 -4.22
CA VAL A 13 -4.74 6.15 -2.78
C VAL A 13 -4.98 4.74 -2.27
N ILE A 14 -4.10 4.27 -1.38
CA ILE A 14 -4.18 2.94 -0.75
C ILE A 14 -4.25 3.13 0.77
N PRO A 15 -5.35 2.71 1.43
CA PRO A 15 -5.44 2.67 2.89
C PRO A 15 -4.41 1.72 3.49
N VAL A 16 -3.54 2.23 4.36
CA VAL A 16 -2.55 1.45 5.10
C VAL A 16 -3.11 1.18 6.49
N ILE A 17 -3.46 -0.09 6.76
CA ILE A 17 -4.24 -0.49 7.92
C ILE A 17 -3.35 -1.21 8.93
N ALA A 18 -3.38 -0.75 10.18
CA ALA A 18 -2.96 -1.53 11.33
C ALA A 18 -4.22 -1.87 12.13
N ILE A 19 -4.38 -3.15 12.47
CA ILE A 19 -5.59 -3.68 13.08
C ILE A 19 -5.22 -4.65 14.19
N ASP A 20 -5.89 -4.55 15.34
CA ASP A 20 -5.57 -5.38 16.51
C ASP A 20 -6.51 -6.59 16.64
N ASP A 21 -7.82 -6.41 16.40
CA ASP A 21 -8.78 -7.51 16.26
C ASP A 21 -9.10 -7.74 14.78
N ALA A 22 -8.79 -8.93 14.28
CA ALA A 22 -9.02 -9.29 12.88
C ALA A 22 -10.49 -9.11 12.45
N LYS A 23 -11.46 -9.22 13.37
CA LYS A 23 -12.89 -9.10 13.05
C LYS A 23 -13.29 -7.70 12.61
N ASP A 24 -12.57 -6.67 13.07
CA ASP A 24 -12.87 -5.28 12.70
C ASP A 24 -12.60 -4.99 11.21
N ILE A 25 -11.88 -5.88 10.51
CA ILE A 25 -11.59 -5.72 9.08
C ILE A 25 -12.84 -5.86 8.21
N VAL A 26 -13.83 -6.65 8.65
CA VAL A 26 -15.04 -6.92 7.87
C VAL A 26 -15.91 -5.66 7.76
N PRO A 27 -16.30 -4.98 8.86
CA PRO A 27 -17.01 -3.72 8.77
C PRO A 27 -16.15 -2.62 8.13
N LEU A 28 -14.84 -2.56 8.41
CA LEU A 28 -13.95 -1.58 7.77
C LEU A 28 -13.88 -1.76 6.25
N GLY A 29 -13.72 -3.00 5.78
CA GLY A 29 -13.70 -3.36 4.36
C GLY A 29 -14.99 -2.98 3.65
N LYS A 30 -16.14 -3.24 4.30
CA LYS A 30 -17.45 -2.81 3.80
C LYS A 30 -17.52 -1.28 3.66
N VAL A 31 -17.09 -0.53 4.68
CA VAL A 31 -17.05 0.94 4.63
C VAL A 31 -16.18 1.43 3.47
N LEU A 32 -14.99 0.85 3.27
CA LEU A 32 -14.09 1.24 2.19
C LEU A 32 -14.73 1.02 0.80
N VAL A 33 -15.34 -0.16 0.58
CA VAL A 33 -15.99 -0.51 -0.70
C VAL A 33 -17.21 0.37 -0.97
N GLU A 34 -18.13 0.51 -0.01
CA GLU A 34 -19.36 1.31 -0.18
C GLU A 34 -19.08 2.80 -0.40
N ASN A 35 -17.90 3.28 -0.02
CA ASN A 35 -17.49 4.67 -0.16
C ASN A 35 -16.48 4.89 -1.30
N GLY A 36 -16.33 3.93 -2.21
CA GLY A 36 -15.61 4.09 -3.47
C GLY A 36 -14.11 3.83 -3.41
N LEU A 37 -13.62 3.20 -2.35
CA LEU A 37 -12.20 2.87 -2.17
C LEU A 37 -11.97 1.37 -1.94
N PRO A 38 -12.17 0.50 -2.96
CA PRO A 38 -12.06 -0.95 -2.82
C PRO A 38 -10.58 -1.42 -2.80
N ALA A 39 -9.79 -0.92 -1.84
CA ALA A 39 -8.39 -1.31 -1.64
C ALA A 39 -7.94 -1.26 -0.18
N ALA A 40 -7.00 -2.13 0.20
CA ALA A 40 -6.41 -2.19 1.53
C ALA A 40 -4.98 -2.76 1.50
N GLU A 41 -4.04 -2.10 2.20
CA GLU A 41 -2.73 -2.64 2.59
C GLU A 41 -2.79 -2.97 4.09
N ILE A 42 -2.93 -4.25 4.45
CA ILE A 42 -2.99 -4.71 5.86
C ILE A 42 -1.57 -4.99 6.36
N THR A 43 -1.12 -4.25 7.37
CA THR A 43 0.28 -4.34 7.84
C THR A 43 0.50 -5.51 8.81
N PHE A 44 1.58 -6.27 8.61
CA PHE A 44 2.07 -7.37 9.47
C PHE A 44 2.71 -6.86 10.79
N ARG A 45 2.16 -5.80 11.35
CA ARG A 45 2.56 -5.24 12.66
C ARG A 45 1.74 -5.80 13.81
N SER A 46 0.69 -6.57 13.52
CA SER A 46 -0.14 -7.28 14.48
C SER A 46 -0.24 -8.76 14.10
N GLU A 47 -0.48 -9.60 15.09
CA GLU A 47 -0.75 -11.04 14.90
C GLU A 47 -2.06 -11.28 14.14
N ALA A 48 -2.97 -10.31 14.16
CA ALA A 48 -4.25 -10.33 13.48
C ALA A 48 -4.16 -10.21 11.94
N ALA A 49 -3.01 -9.83 11.37
CA ALA A 49 -2.91 -9.47 9.96
C ALA A 49 -3.32 -10.60 8.99
N VAL A 50 -2.88 -11.84 9.24
CA VAL A 50 -3.19 -13.00 8.38
C VAL A 50 -4.68 -13.29 8.39
N GLU A 51 -5.28 -13.37 9.58
CA GLU A 51 -6.71 -13.62 9.73
C GLU A 51 -7.55 -12.46 9.17
N ALA A 52 -7.09 -11.21 9.33
CA ALA A 52 -7.76 -10.04 8.77
C ALA A 52 -7.77 -10.08 7.24
N ILE A 53 -6.67 -10.48 6.59
CA ILE A 53 -6.62 -10.66 5.13
C ILE A 53 -7.61 -11.73 4.69
N ARG A 54 -7.67 -12.87 5.39
CA ARG A 54 -8.58 -13.97 5.10
C ARG A 54 -10.05 -13.53 5.17
N LEU A 55 -10.45 -12.92 6.28
CA LEU A 55 -11.81 -12.40 6.50
C LEU A 55 -12.18 -11.33 5.49
N LEU A 56 -11.24 -10.44 5.14
CA LEU A 56 -11.49 -9.40 4.15
C LEU A 56 -11.64 -9.98 2.74
N ARG A 57 -10.83 -10.97 2.35
CA ARG A 57 -10.96 -11.66 1.05
C ARG A 57 -12.31 -12.38 0.95
N GLU A 58 -12.74 -13.05 2.01
CA GLU A 58 -14.04 -13.75 2.04
C GLU A 58 -15.21 -12.79 1.92
N SER A 59 -15.17 -11.66 2.65
CA SER A 59 -16.26 -10.69 2.68
C SER A 59 -16.25 -9.69 1.51
N GLN A 60 -15.09 -9.44 0.89
CA GLN A 60 -14.91 -8.51 -0.23
C GLN A 60 -14.06 -9.14 -1.36
N PRO A 61 -14.61 -10.12 -2.12
CA PRO A 61 -13.84 -10.92 -3.09
C PRO A 61 -13.15 -10.12 -4.20
N ASP A 62 -13.72 -8.97 -4.59
CA ASP A 62 -13.19 -8.13 -5.69
C ASP A 62 -12.25 -7.02 -5.20
N MET A 63 -12.05 -6.89 -3.88
CA MET A 63 -11.20 -5.85 -3.31
C MET A 63 -9.72 -6.09 -3.62
N LEU A 64 -8.99 -5.01 -3.91
CA LEU A 64 -7.53 -5.05 -4.00
C LEU A 64 -6.95 -5.16 -2.59
N ILE A 65 -6.44 -6.35 -2.23
CA ILE A 65 -5.88 -6.61 -0.90
C ILE A 65 -4.39 -6.90 -1.04
N GLY A 66 -3.60 -6.10 -0.32
CA GLY A 66 -2.16 -6.30 -0.17
C GLY A 66 -1.75 -6.48 1.28
N ALA A 67 -0.60 -7.09 1.49
CA ALA A 67 0.03 -7.24 2.80
C ALA A 67 1.21 -6.28 2.94
N GLY A 68 1.16 -5.39 3.92
CA GLY A 68 2.22 -4.44 4.24
C GLY A 68 3.14 -4.93 5.35
N THR A 69 4.31 -4.31 5.48
CA THR A 69 5.31 -4.65 6.52
C THR A 69 5.81 -6.10 6.45
N VAL A 70 5.83 -6.68 5.24
CA VAL A 70 6.40 -8.03 5.04
C VAL A 70 7.91 -7.94 4.97
N LEU A 71 8.59 -8.73 5.80
CA LEU A 71 10.04 -8.69 6.02
C LEU A 71 10.77 -9.96 5.56
N ASN A 72 10.06 -11.08 5.40
CA ASN A 72 10.66 -12.38 5.06
C ASN A 72 9.74 -13.26 4.18
N LYS A 73 10.24 -14.45 3.82
CA LYS A 73 9.56 -15.42 2.95
C LYS A 73 8.30 -15.99 3.60
N GLU A 74 8.38 -16.30 4.90
CA GLU A 74 7.30 -16.92 5.66
C GLU A 74 6.07 -16.03 5.71
N GLN A 75 6.27 -14.72 5.93
CA GLN A 75 5.20 -13.72 5.91
C GLN A 75 4.61 -13.54 4.51
N ALA A 76 5.44 -13.59 3.45
CA ALA A 76 4.96 -13.48 2.07
C ALA A 76 4.07 -14.68 1.69
N ILE A 77 4.46 -15.90 2.10
CA ILE A 77 3.67 -17.12 1.92
C ILE A 77 2.34 -16.99 2.68
N ALA A 78 2.39 -16.66 3.98
CA ALA A 78 1.19 -16.52 4.80
C ALA A 78 0.21 -15.48 4.25
N ALA A 79 0.72 -14.32 3.77
CA ALA A 79 -0.08 -13.30 3.13
C ALA A 79 -0.75 -13.80 1.84
N LYS A 80 0.00 -14.51 1.00
CA LYS A 80 -0.54 -15.09 -0.25
C LYS A 80 -1.62 -16.12 0.04
N GLU A 81 -1.38 -17.04 0.97
CA GLU A 81 -2.33 -18.09 1.37
C GLU A 81 -3.61 -17.51 1.98
N ALA A 82 -3.50 -16.40 2.71
CA ALA A 82 -4.66 -15.67 3.24
C ALA A 82 -5.48 -14.94 2.16
N GLY A 83 -4.95 -14.78 0.93
CA GLY A 83 -5.65 -14.16 -0.19
C GLY A 83 -5.20 -12.74 -0.55
N ALA A 84 -4.05 -12.29 -0.05
CA ALA A 84 -3.41 -11.08 -0.57
C ALA A 84 -2.92 -11.31 -2.02
N THR A 85 -2.97 -10.25 -2.83
CA THR A 85 -2.58 -10.28 -4.24
C THR A 85 -1.25 -9.60 -4.53
N PHE A 86 -0.76 -8.78 -3.59
CA PHE A 86 0.54 -8.16 -3.66
C PHE A 86 1.11 -7.93 -2.26
N ILE A 87 2.43 -7.80 -2.19
CA ILE A 87 3.21 -7.59 -0.98
C ILE A 87 3.83 -6.18 -1.01
N VAL A 88 3.92 -5.56 0.16
CA VAL A 88 4.60 -4.28 0.37
C VAL A 88 5.57 -4.45 1.55
N SER A 89 6.84 -4.10 1.33
CA SER A 89 7.85 -4.05 2.39
C SER A 89 8.27 -2.61 2.67
N PRO A 90 8.67 -2.26 3.90
CA PRO A 90 9.07 -0.89 4.25
C PRO A 90 10.43 -0.51 3.64
N GLY A 91 11.29 -1.48 3.38
CA GLY A 91 12.57 -1.33 2.70
C GLY A 91 12.81 -2.44 1.68
N PHE A 92 13.96 -2.39 1.01
CA PHE A 92 14.35 -3.36 0.01
C PHE A 92 15.22 -4.45 0.63
N ASN A 93 14.78 -5.70 0.52
CA ASN A 93 15.58 -6.88 0.86
C ASN A 93 15.52 -7.85 -0.33
N PRO A 94 16.66 -8.15 -0.99
CA PRO A 94 16.66 -9.02 -2.16
C PRO A 94 16.18 -10.44 -1.86
N ASN A 95 16.34 -10.91 -0.62
CA ASN A 95 15.86 -12.24 -0.21
C ASN A 95 14.32 -12.28 -0.17
N THR A 96 13.68 -11.24 0.35
CA THR A 96 12.21 -11.13 0.39
C THR A 96 11.64 -10.97 -1.02
N VAL A 97 12.31 -10.20 -1.88
CA VAL A 97 11.93 -10.04 -3.30
C VAL A 97 11.99 -11.39 -4.02
N LYS A 98 13.12 -12.09 -3.95
CA LYS A 98 13.29 -13.41 -4.58
C LYS A 98 12.26 -14.41 -4.08
N ALA A 99 11.97 -14.41 -2.77
CA ALA A 99 10.93 -15.25 -2.20
C ALA A 99 9.53 -14.96 -2.81
N CYS A 100 9.16 -13.68 -2.98
CA CYS A 100 7.89 -13.32 -3.62
C CYS A 100 7.84 -13.75 -5.09
N GLN A 101 8.94 -13.60 -5.82
CA GLN A 101 9.07 -14.07 -7.20
C GLN A 101 8.95 -15.60 -7.31
N GLU A 102 9.63 -16.35 -6.43
CA GLU A 102 9.57 -17.82 -6.36
C GLU A 102 8.14 -18.33 -6.14
N ILE A 103 7.41 -17.72 -5.20
CA ILE A 103 6.04 -18.14 -4.90
C ILE A 103 5.02 -17.52 -5.85
N GLY A 104 5.40 -16.61 -6.75
CA GLY A 104 4.51 -15.95 -7.71
C GLY A 104 3.49 -15.02 -7.05
N ILE A 105 3.95 -14.04 -6.27
CA ILE A 105 3.16 -12.90 -5.80
C ILE A 105 3.90 -11.58 -6.09
N ASP A 106 3.20 -10.57 -6.57
CA ASP A 106 3.79 -9.26 -6.86
C ASP A 106 4.31 -8.61 -5.57
N ILE A 107 5.45 -7.92 -5.64
CA ILE A 107 6.03 -7.17 -4.53
C ILE A 107 6.36 -5.73 -4.94
N ILE A 108 6.01 -4.78 -4.07
CA ILE A 108 6.32 -3.35 -4.18
C ILE A 108 7.22 -2.98 -2.99
N PRO A 109 8.56 -3.15 -3.11
CA PRO A 109 9.46 -2.95 -2.00
C PRO A 109 9.76 -1.47 -1.75
N GLY A 110 10.08 -1.14 -0.50
CA GLY A 110 10.43 0.21 -0.08
C GLY A 110 11.84 0.63 -0.51
N VAL A 111 11.97 1.84 -1.02
CA VAL A 111 13.23 2.50 -1.41
C VAL A 111 13.18 3.97 -0.99
N ASN A 112 14.34 4.61 -0.83
CA ASN A 112 14.40 6.05 -0.61
C ASN A 112 15.62 6.75 -1.21
N ASN A 113 16.47 6.02 -1.93
CA ASN A 113 17.71 6.56 -2.50
C ASN A 113 18.09 5.83 -3.81
N PRO A 114 19.02 6.41 -4.61
CA PRO A 114 19.50 5.82 -5.88
C PRO A 114 19.93 4.36 -5.77
N SER A 115 20.79 4.03 -4.81
CA SER A 115 21.37 2.68 -4.66
C SER A 115 20.29 1.62 -4.42
N THR A 116 19.26 1.93 -3.63
CA THR A 116 18.14 1.00 -3.40
C THR A 116 17.22 0.85 -4.62
N ILE A 117 17.10 1.88 -5.46
CA ILE A 117 16.37 1.79 -6.74
C ILE A 117 17.14 0.90 -7.72
N GLU A 118 18.45 1.11 -7.85
CA GLU A 118 19.31 0.30 -8.72
C GLU A 118 19.27 -1.18 -8.34
N ALA A 119 19.35 -1.50 -7.05
CA ALA A 119 19.23 -2.87 -6.56
C ALA A 119 17.86 -3.49 -6.89
N ALA A 120 16.77 -2.71 -6.85
CA ALA A 120 15.45 -3.20 -7.23
C ALA A 120 15.30 -3.41 -8.75
N LEU A 121 15.88 -2.51 -9.55
CA LEU A 121 15.93 -2.63 -11.00
C LEU A 121 16.74 -3.85 -11.46
N GLU A 122 17.84 -4.19 -10.78
CA GLU A 122 18.62 -5.40 -11.03
C GLU A 122 17.79 -6.68 -10.88
N LEU A 123 16.79 -6.67 -10.00
CA LEU A 123 15.82 -7.76 -9.83
C LEU A 123 14.57 -7.63 -10.73
N GLY A 124 14.57 -6.70 -11.68
CA GLY A 124 13.49 -6.48 -12.64
C GLY A 124 12.28 -5.74 -12.08
N LEU A 125 12.37 -5.11 -10.91
CA LEU A 125 11.27 -4.38 -10.30
C LEU A 125 11.25 -2.91 -10.75
N THR A 126 10.11 -2.46 -11.26
CA THR A 126 9.94 -1.08 -11.76
C THR A 126 8.86 -0.30 -11.02
N THR A 127 8.15 -0.91 -10.07
CA THR A 127 7.16 -0.24 -9.22
C THR A 127 7.59 -0.41 -7.76
N LEU A 128 7.92 0.71 -7.12
CA LEU A 128 8.58 0.72 -5.82
C LEU A 128 7.80 1.61 -4.84
N LYS A 129 7.83 1.28 -3.56
CA LYS A 129 7.32 2.13 -2.49
C LYS A 129 8.38 3.17 -2.15
N PHE A 130 8.03 4.45 -2.10
CA PHE A 130 8.94 5.48 -1.59
C PHE A 130 8.61 5.73 -0.11
N PHE A 131 9.48 5.29 0.79
CA PHE A 131 9.22 5.30 2.24
C PHE A 131 10.47 5.56 3.08
N PRO A 132 10.37 6.35 4.18
CA PRO A 132 9.25 7.21 4.57
C PRO A 132 9.25 8.51 3.74
N ALA A 133 8.17 8.78 2.99
CA ALA A 133 8.17 9.78 1.93
C ALA A 133 8.55 11.20 2.39
N GLU A 134 7.79 11.79 3.31
CA GLU A 134 8.04 13.17 3.78
C GLU A 134 9.42 13.28 4.45
N ALA A 135 9.75 12.32 5.33
CA ALA A 135 11.02 12.33 6.06
C ALA A 135 12.25 12.09 5.17
N SER A 136 12.06 11.52 3.97
CA SER A 136 13.14 11.30 2.99
C SER A 136 13.28 12.46 1.97
N GLY A 137 12.68 13.62 2.23
CA GLY A 137 12.75 14.80 1.36
C GLY A 137 11.56 14.99 0.42
N GLY A 138 10.52 14.16 0.58
CA GLY A 138 9.20 14.32 -0.02
C GLY A 138 9.18 14.49 -1.54
N VAL A 139 8.28 15.35 -2.03
CA VAL A 139 8.07 15.61 -3.46
C VAL A 139 9.36 15.96 -4.22
N GLN A 140 10.27 16.71 -3.59
CA GLN A 140 11.53 17.09 -4.24
C GLN A 140 12.47 15.90 -4.40
N MET A 141 12.56 15.03 -3.39
CA MET A 141 13.30 13.78 -3.52
C MET A 141 12.70 12.90 -4.62
N VAL A 142 11.37 12.74 -4.65
CA VAL A 142 10.69 11.95 -5.68
C VAL A 142 11.03 12.43 -7.09
N LYS A 143 10.99 13.74 -7.34
CA LYS A 143 11.35 14.32 -8.65
C LYS A 143 12.81 14.04 -9.00
N SER A 144 13.73 14.23 -8.05
CA SER A 144 15.16 13.98 -8.24
C SER A 144 15.46 12.50 -8.52
N LEU A 145 14.83 11.58 -7.79
CA LEU A 145 14.99 10.14 -8.01
C LEU A 145 14.45 9.71 -9.36
N LEU A 146 13.30 10.22 -9.78
CA LEU A 146 12.69 9.83 -11.05
C LEU A 146 13.43 10.38 -12.28
N ALA A 147 14.27 11.42 -12.13
CA ALA A 147 15.00 12.01 -13.26
C ALA A 147 15.92 11.00 -14.00
N PRO A 148 16.81 10.25 -13.32
CA PRO A 148 17.66 9.25 -13.98
C PRO A 148 16.96 7.91 -14.26
N TYR A 149 15.88 7.57 -13.55
CA TYR A 149 15.24 6.25 -13.65
C TYR A 149 13.91 6.31 -14.43
N SER A 150 13.97 6.39 -15.76
CA SER A 150 12.81 6.61 -16.65
C SER A 150 11.66 5.62 -16.44
N ASP A 151 11.98 4.35 -16.18
CA ASP A 151 10.99 3.26 -16.12
C ASP A 151 10.40 3.03 -14.71
N VAL A 152 10.91 3.74 -13.70
CA VAL A 152 10.48 3.58 -12.31
C VAL A 152 9.17 4.32 -12.07
N HIS A 153 8.25 3.63 -11.42
CA HIS A 153 7.02 4.14 -10.87
C HIS A 153 7.06 4.07 -9.35
N LEU A 154 6.47 5.05 -8.68
CA LEU A 154 6.51 5.15 -7.22
C LEU A 154 5.13 5.10 -6.58
N MET A 155 5.10 4.51 -5.39
CA MET A 155 3.99 4.58 -4.43
C MET A 155 4.50 5.23 -3.12
N PRO A 156 4.47 6.57 -3.00
CA PRO A 156 4.90 7.28 -1.79
C PRO A 156 4.02 6.95 -0.59
N THR A 157 4.64 6.64 0.54
CA THR A 157 3.96 6.35 1.81
C THR A 157 4.77 6.92 2.97
N GLY A 158 4.07 7.43 4.00
CA GLY A 158 4.69 8.01 5.20
C GLY A 158 4.66 9.54 5.19
N GLY A 159 3.80 10.11 6.03
CA GLY A 159 3.54 11.56 6.08
C GLY A 159 2.57 12.08 5.01
N ILE A 160 2.06 11.21 4.13
CA ILE A 160 1.02 11.57 3.17
C ILE A 160 -0.30 11.86 3.90
N ASN A 161 -0.95 12.96 3.51
CA ASN A 161 -2.18 13.45 4.12
C ASN A 161 -2.98 14.30 3.10
N PRO A 162 -4.20 14.76 3.43
CA PRO A 162 -5.03 15.52 2.51
C PRO A 162 -4.40 16.81 1.96
N LYS A 163 -3.42 17.38 2.65
CA LYS A 163 -2.78 18.65 2.25
C LYS A 163 -1.72 18.46 1.18
N ASN A 164 -1.04 17.30 1.13
CA ASN A 164 0.13 17.09 0.25
C ASN A 164 -0.08 15.99 -0.81
N ILE A 165 -1.10 15.12 -0.71
CA ILE A 165 -1.27 14.00 -1.65
C ILE A 165 -1.37 14.45 -3.12
N LYS A 166 -2.00 15.60 -3.39
CA LYS A 166 -2.10 16.14 -4.76
C LYS A 166 -0.74 16.53 -5.34
N ASP A 167 0.18 17.00 -4.52
CA ASP A 167 1.52 17.37 -4.96
C ASP A 167 2.29 16.11 -5.42
N TYR A 168 2.14 15.00 -4.70
CA TYR A 168 2.70 13.70 -5.11
C TYR A 168 2.04 13.17 -6.38
N LEU A 169 0.70 13.13 -6.42
CA LEU A 169 -0.05 12.61 -7.56
C LEU A 169 0.09 13.46 -8.83
N SER A 170 0.54 14.71 -8.71
CA SER A 170 0.86 15.56 -9.87
C SER A 170 2.08 15.07 -10.66
N ILE A 171 2.89 14.18 -10.07
CA ILE A 171 4.06 13.59 -10.72
C ILE A 171 3.59 12.38 -11.54
N PRO A 172 3.73 12.36 -12.87
CA PRO A 172 3.11 11.33 -13.73
C PRO A 172 3.50 9.88 -13.39
N ARG A 173 4.68 9.66 -12.83
CA ARG A 173 5.20 8.34 -12.44
C ARG A 173 4.91 7.97 -10.99
N VAL A 174 4.11 8.76 -10.27
CA VAL A 174 3.51 8.35 -9.00
C VAL A 174 2.15 7.71 -9.30
N LEU A 175 2.01 6.41 -9.04
CA LEU A 175 0.79 5.66 -9.37
C LEU A 175 -0.30 5.87 -8.31
N ALA A 176 0.10 5.82 -7.05
CA ALA A 176 -0.78 5.99 -5.90
C ALA A 176 0.03 6.46 -4.69
N CYS A 177 -0.63 6.91 -3.63
CA CYS A 177 0.00 7.15 -2.34
C CYS A 177 -0.61 6.25 -1.26
N GLY A 178 0.22 5.74 -0.34
CA GLY A 178 -0.25 5.06 0.86
C GLY A 178 -0.59 6.04 1.97
N GLY A 179 -1.73 5.86 2.63
CA GLY A 179 -2.24 6.77 3.65
C GLY A 179 -2.97 6.08 4.80
N THR A 180 -2.90 6.65 6.00
CA THR A 180 -3.58 6.10 7.20
C THR A 180 -4.75 6.96 7.67
N TRP A 181 -4.88 8.21 7.20
CA TRP A 181 -5.82 9.19 7.76
C TRP A 181 -7.30 8.85 7.53
N MET A 182 -7.62 8.02 6.53
CA MET A 182 -9.00 7.57 6.26
C MET A 182 -9.36 6.27 7.00
N VAL A 183 -8.37 5.64 7.64
CA VAL A 183 -8.48 4.37 8.37
C VAL A 183 -7.75 4.46 9.70
N GLU A 184 -7.90 5.60 10.40
CA GLU A 184 -7.21 5.83 11.66
C GLU A 184 -7.56 4.72 12.66
N LYS A 185 -6.52 4.10 13.25
CA LYS A 185 -6.66 2.98 14.18
C LYS A 185 -7.65 3.25 15.31
N ARG A 186 -7.60 4.45 15.91
CA ARG A 186 -8.52 4.88 16.97
C ARG A 186 -9.99 4.80 16.53
N LEU A 187 -10.32 5.22 15.31
CA LEU A 187 -11.69 5.20 14.80
C LEU A 187 -12.18 3.77 14.52
N VAL A 188 -11.27 2.87 14.15
CA VAL A 188 -11.57 1.43 13.99
C VAL A 188 -11.86 0.80 15.35
N GLU A 189 -11.01 1.05 16.36
CA GLU A 189 -11.20 0.57 17.74
C GLU A 189 -12.49 1.11 18.38
N GLU A 190 -12.82 2.37 18.12
CA GLU A 190 -14.08 3.00 18.56
C GLU A 190 -15.29 2.57 17.72
N GLN A 191 -15.09 1.77 16.66
CA GLN A 191 -16.11 1.35 15.71
C GLN A 191 -16.89 2.55 15.10
N ASN A 192 -16.19 3.67 14.90
CA ASN A 192 -16.77 4.89 14.35
C ASN A 192 -16.85 4.83 12.81
N TRP A 193 -17.64 3.87 12.32
CA TRP A 193 -17.87 3.64 10.90
C TRP A 193 -18.41 4.87 10.14
N PRO A 194 -19.29 5.72 10.71
CA PRO A 194 -19.75 6.93 10.03
C PRO A 194 -18.62 7.91 9.73
N GLU A 195 -17.69 8.15 10.66
CA GLU A 195 -16.56 9.04 10.42
C GLU A 195 -15.57 8.42 9.42
N LEU A 196 -15.28 7.12 9.52
CA LEU A 196 -14.45 6.41 8.54
C LEU A 196 -15.04 6.49 7.12
N ALA A 197 -16.35 6.35 6.98
CA ALA A 197 -17.05 6.50 5.70
C ALA A 197 -16.91 7.92 5.14
N LYS A 198 -17.04 8.94 5.99
CA LYS A 198 -16.84 10.34 5.60
C LYS A 198 -15.40 10.58 5.13
N LEU A 199 -14.40 10.19 5.91
CA LEU A 199 -12.99 10.36 5.57
C LEU A 199 -12.61 9.60 4.29
N THR A 200 -13.19 8.42 4.07
CA THR A 200 -13.01 7.65 2.83
C THR A 200 -13.55 8.41 1.62
N ARG A 201 -14.79 8.93 1.67
CA ARG A 201 -15.35 9.74 0.58
C ARG A 201 -14.53 10.99 0.29
N GLU A 202 -14.04 11.65 1.35
CA GLU A 202 -13.15 12.80 1.22
C GLU A 202 -11.84 12.44 0.53
N ALA A 203 -11.22 11.32 0.91
CA ALA A 203 -10.00 10.82 0.26
C ALA A 203 -10.22 10.49 -1.23
N VAL A 204 -11.32 9.79 -1.56
CA VAL A 204 -11.68 9.48 -2.95
C VAL A 204 -11.90 10.76 -3.76
N LYS A 205 -12.69 11.71 -3.24
CA LYS A 205 -12.93 13.00 -3.90
C LYS A 205 -11.66 13.80 -4.11
N LEU A 206 -10.70 13.69 -3.20
CA LEU A 206 -9.45 14.43 -3.26
C LEU A 206 -8.54 13.96 -4.40
N VAL A 207 -8.56 12.66 -4.70
CA VAL A 207 -7.69 12.06 -5.73
C VAL A 207 -8.40 11.83 -7.06
N SER A 208 -9.73 11.89 -7.09
CA SER A 208 -10.53 11.72 -8.32
C SER A 208 -10.11 12.65 -9.44
#